data_AF-R1CBW0-F1
#
_entry.id   AF-R1CBW0-F1
#
_cell.length_a   1.000
_cell.length_b   1.000
_cell.length_c   1.000
_cell.angle_alpha   90.00
_cell.angle_beta   90.00
_cell.angle_gamma   90.00
#
_symmetry.space_group_name_H-M   'P 1'
#
loop_
_entity.id
_entity.type
_entity.pdbx_description
1 polymer ?
#
loop_
_entity_poly.entity_id
_entity_poly.type
_entity_poly.pdbx_seq_one_letter_code
_entity_poly.pdbx_strand_id
1 'polypeptide(L)'
;MKDKKELFMKLPKVDHILSNSKFNDLMERVPRDIVVESIREELENLRNLIKNSDIEIDFLDKKIQNITDIIEKRIKEKISLKFKRVINGTGVVIHTNLGRSLISEDVMENIYELVTNYSNLEFDLELGKRGSRYSHVEEILTRITGAESALVVNNNAAAVMLVLSSLAKEKEVVVSRGELVEIGGSFRVPDVMEQSGAKLVDVGTTNKTHISDYEQAISEETAALMKVHTSNYRILGFTESVSLDEIVKLGRNNNIPVIEDLGSGVLIDLSKYGLEYEPTVQDSIKAGADIVTFSGDKLLGGPQAGIIVGNKKYIDIMKKNPLTRAVRVDKFTLSSLEATLRLYLDEEEAMEKIPTLKMITMPIHEIERKAVKLSNTLKERVEENLQVEVVDVFSQVGGGSMPLEELPSKGVVIYSKMLKASSIERKLREQDIPIVARVYKEKLYLDLRTVKDDEIEIICKTFKRIIDNT
;
A
#
# COMPACT_ATOMS: atom_id res chain seq x y z
N MET A 1 -46.41 -14.24 -29.55
CA MET A 1 -46.33 -12.81 -29.93
C MET A 1 -47.34 -11.90 -29.21
N LYS A 2 -48.53 -12.37 -28.77
CA LYS A 2 -49.48 -11.52 -28.01
C LYS A 2 -49.04 -11.18 -26.57
N ASP A 3 -48.27 -12.03 -25.89
CA ASP A 3 -47.78 -11.77 -24.51
C ASP A 3 -46.77 -10.63 -24.37
N LYS A 4 -45.79 -10.51 -25.27
CA LYS A 4 -44.69 -9.55 -25.09
C LYS A 4 -45.14 -8.09 -25.19
N LYS A 5 -46.17 -7.81 -25.99
CA LYS A 5 -46.72 -6.45 -26.13
C LYS A 5 -47.37 -5.99 -24.82
N GLU A 6 -48.04 -6.89 -24.10
CA GLU A 6 -48.63 -6.64 -22.78
C GLU A 6 -47.56 -6.34 -21.73
N LEU A 7 -46.46 -7.11 -21.73
CA LEU A 7 -45.30 -6.87 -20.86
C LEU A 7 -44.65 -5.49 -21.09
N PHE A 8 -44.47 -5.04 -22.33
CA PHE A 8 -43.89 -3.71 -22.61
C PHE A 8 -44.79 -2.56 -22.16
N MET A 9 -46.11 -2.70 -22.22
CA MET A 9 -47.06 -1.65 -21.79
C MET A 9 -47.05 -1.44 -20.27
N LYS A 10 -46.61 -2.44 -19.48
CA LYS A 10 -46.49 -2.32 -18.03
C LYS A 10 -45.30 -1.48 -17.56
N LEU A 11 -44.30 -1.23 -18.40
CA LEU A 11 -43.12 -0.47 -17.99
C LEU A 11 -43.50 1.01 -17.70
N PRO A 12 -43.18 1.52 -16.50
CA PRO A 12 -43.48 2.91 -16.15
C PRO A 12 -42.67 3.90 -17.01
N LYS A 13 -43.24 5.08 -17.24
CA LYS A 13 -42.53 6.20 -17.88
C LYS A 13 -41.52 6.80 -16.91
N VAL A 14 -40.46 7.41 -17.45
CA VAL A 14 -39.43 8.10 -16.66
C VAL A 14 -40.06 9.15 -15.73
N ASP A 15 -41.00 9.96 -16.22
CA ASP A 15 -41.65 11.00 -15.41
C ASP A 15 -42.47 10.43 -14.24
N HIS A 16 -43.07 9.25 -14.41
CA HIS A 16 -43.81 8.57 -13.34
C HIS A 16 -42.88 8.05 -12.26
N ILE A 17 -41.70 7.53 -12.63
CA ILE A 17 -40.67 7.15 -11.67
C ILE A 17 -40.15 8.38 -10.95
N LEU A 18 -39.83 9.46 -11.67
CA LEU A 18 -39.34 10.72 -11.10
C LEU A 18 -40.32 11.38 -10.12
N SER A 19 -41.63 11.20 -10.30
CA SER A 19 -42.63 11.75 -9.36
C SER A 19 -42.67 11.06 -7.99
N ASN A 20 -41.95 9.96 -7.81
CA ASN A 20 -41.84 9.31 -6.51
C ASN A 20 -41.02 10.18 -5.55
N SER A 21 -41.55 10.42 -4.34
CA SER A 21 -40.95 11.31 -3.34
C SER A 21 -39.50 10.93 -2.99
N LYS A 22 -39.13 9.64 -3.04
CA LYS A 22 -37.75 9.18 -2.81
C LYS A 22 -36.74 9.83 -3.77
N PHE A 23 -37.12 10.13 -5.02
CA PHE A 23 -36.22 10.77 -5.98
C PHE A 23 -36.13 12.28 -5.80
N ASN A 24 -37.14 12.92 -5.21
CA ASN A 24 -37.06 14.34 -4.86
C ASN A 24 -35.94 14.57 -3.83
N ASP A 25 -35.91 13.77 -2.77
CA ASP A 25 -34.87 13.83 -1.73
C ASP A 25 -33.47 13.51 -2.31
N LEU A 26 -33.39 12.55 -3.23
CA LEU A 26 -32.13 12.20 -3.91
C LEU A 26 -31.62 13.34 -4.81
N MET A 27 -32.52 14.05 -5.50
CA MET A 27 -32.16 15.17 -6.37
C MET A 27 -31.62 16.40 -5.62
N GLU A 28 -31.81 16.48 -4.29
CA GLU A 28 -31.13 17.50 -3.46
C GLU A 28 -29.62 17.23 -3.33
N ARG A 29 -29.20 15.97 -3.45
CA ARG A 29 -27.82 15.52 -3.16
C ARG A 29 -27.09 14.99 -4.38
N VAL A 30 -27.82 14.69 -5.46
CA VAL A 30 -27.32 14.07 -6.67
C VAL A 30 -27.76 14.87 -7.90
N PRO A 31 -26.87 15.16 -8.86
CA PRO A 31 -27.24 15.79 -10.12
C PRO A 31 -28.38 15.03 -10.80
N ARG A 32 -29.44 15.76 -11.22
CA ARG A 32 -30.63 15.20 -11.88
C ARG A 32 -30.28 14.31 -13.07
N ASP A 33 -29.25 14.65 -13.83
CA ASP A 33 -28.80 13.86 -14.99
C ASP A 33 -28.43 12.42 -14.60
N ILE A 34 -27.74 12.22 -13.48
CA ILE A 34 -27.38 10.89 -12.97
C ILE A 34 -28.63 10.10 -12.58
N VAL A 35 -29.62 10.77 -11.97
CA VAL A 35 -30.90 10.15 -11.60
C VAL A 35 -31.65 9.70 -12.84
N VAL A 36 -31.81 10.60 -13.84
CA VAL A 36 -32.51 10.30 -15.09
C VAL A 36 -31.79 9.22 -15.89
N GLU A 37 -30.48 9.27 -15.99
CA GLU A 37 -29.66 8.24 -16.63
C GLU A 37 -29.85 6.87 -15.96
N SER A 38 -29.82 6.83 -14.62
CA SER A 38 -30.02 5.59 -13.85
C SER A 38 -31.43 4.99 -14.05
N ILE A 39 -32.46 5.85 -14.13
CA ILE A 39 -33.83 5.43 -14.46
C ILE A 39 -33.88 4.85 -15.87
N ARG A 40 -33.28 5.53 -16.86
CA ARG A 40 -33.27 5.09 -18.26
C ARG A 40 -32.55 3.75 -18.43
N GLU A 41 -31.41 3.57 -17.76
CA GLU A 41 -30.67 2.30 -17.77
C GLU A 41 -31.49 1.16 -17.19
N GLU A 42 -32.16 1.35 -16.06
CA GLU A 42 -32.96 0.28 -15.46
C GLU A 42 -34.17 -0.08 -16.31
N LEU A 43 -34.85 0.92 -16.87
CA LEU A 43 -35.91 0.69 -17.85
C LEU A 43 -35.40 -0.04 -19.09
N GLU A 44 -34.19 0.27 -19.57
CA GLU A 44 -33.59 -0.44 -20.71
C GLU A 44 -33.22 -1.89 -20.36
N ASN A 45 -32.74 -2.16 -19.13
CA ASN A 45 -32.52 -3.52 -18.65
C ASN A 45 -33.81 -4.33 -18.63
N LEU A 46 -34.90 -3.74 -18.14
CA LEU A 46 -36.22 -4.39 -18.16
C LEU A 46 -36.71 -4.62 -19.60
N ARG A 47 -36.50 -3.66 -20.52
CA ARG A 47 -36.83 -3.84 -21.94
C ARG A 47 -36.04 -4.99 -22.55
N ASN A 48 -34.74 -5.06 -22.29
CA ASN A 48 -33.88 -6.12 -22.82
C ASN A 48 -34.26 -7.49 -22.24
N LEU A 49 -34.64 -7.55 -20.96
CA LEU A 49 -35.15 -8.77 -20.34
C LEU A 49 -36.41 -9.26 -21.08
N ILE A 50 -37.40 -8.38 -21.32
CA ILE A 50 -38.65 -8.73 -22.03
C ILE A 50 -38.36 -9.18 -23.48
N LYS A 51 -37.37 -8.56 -24.15
CA LYS A 51 -36.96 -8.97 -25.50
C LYS A 51 -36.37 -10.38 -25.50
N ASN A 52 -35.40 -10.62 -24.62
CA ASN A 52 -34.49 -11.76 -24.67
C ASN A 52 -34.96 -12.98 -23.86
N SER A 53 -36.04 -12.85 -23.08
CA SER A 53 -36.56 -13.93 -22.24
C SER A 53 -38.07 -14.01 -22.33
N ASP A 54 -38.61 -15.21 -22.10
CA ASP A 54 -40.05 -15.40 -21.87
C ASP A 54 -40.28 -15.27 -20.36
N ILE A 55 -40.87 -14.14 -19.96
CA ILE A 55 -41.04 -13.74 -18.57
C ILE A 55 -42.53 -13.75 -18.25
N GLU A 56 -42.88 -14.31 -17.09
CA GLU A 56 -44.23 -14.19 -16.55
C GLU A 56 -44.53 -12.77 -16.04
N ILE A 57 -45.79 -12.35 -16.16
CA ILE A 57 -46.25 -11.02 -15.75
C ILE A 57 -45.98 -10.76 -14.26
N ASP A 58 -46.21 -11.75 -13.40
CA ASP A 58 -46.00 -11.64 -11.94
C ASP A 58 -44.54 -11.36 -11.58
N PHE A 59 -43.60 -11.91 -12.35
CA PHE A 59 -42.17 -11.65 -12.15
C PHE A 59 -41.81 -10.21 -12.54
N LEU A 60 -42.39 -9.70 -13.63
CA LEU A 60 -42.18 -8.32 -14.06
C LEU A 60 -42.78 -7.33 -13.05
N ASP A 61 -43.97 -7.59 -12.52
CA ASP A 61 -44.62 -6.75 -11.51
C ASP A 61 -43.77 -6.65 -10.23
N LYS A 62 -43.18 -7.76 -9.76
CA LYS A 62 -42.22 -7.73 -8.64
C LYS A 62 -41.00 -6.87 -8.93
N LYS A 63 -40.44 -6.92 -10.15
CA LYS A 63 -39.32 -6.06 -10.54
C LYS A 63 -39.71 -4.59 -10.61
N ILE A 64 -40.91 -4.28 -11.11
CA ILE A 64 -41.42 -2.91 -11.16
C ILE A 64 -41.69 -2.37 -9.75
N GLN A 65 -42.22 -3.17 -8.83
CA GLN A 65 -42.41 -2.78 -7.43
C GLN A 65 -41.07 -2.41 -6.76
N ASN A 66 -40.00 -3.13 -7.08
CA ASN A 66 -38.66 -2.88 -6.55
C ASN A 66 -37.82 -1.91 -7.40
N ILE A 67 -38.38 -1.33 -8.46
CA ILE A 67 -37.61 -0.53 -9.43
C ILE A 67 -36.95 0.68 -8.77
N THR A 68 -37.63 1.31 -7.82
CA THR A 68 -37.13 2.47 -7.09
C THR A 68 -35.88 2.13 -6.28
N ASP A 69 -35.88 1.00 -5.58
CA ASP A 69 -34.74 0.58 -4.75
C ASP A 69 -33.54 0.16 -5.63
N ILE A 70 -33.81 -0.48 -6.78
CA ILE A 70 -32.76 -0.83 -7.77
C ILE A 70 -32.12 0.43 -8.35
N ILE A 71 -32.93 1.42 -8.72
CA ILE A 71 -32.44 2.71 -9.24
C ILE A 71 -31.66 3.47 -8.16
N GLU A 72 -32.13 3.50 -6.91
CA GLU A 72 -31.41 4.13 -5.80
C GLU A 72 -30.05 3.46 -5.58
N LYS A 73 -29.99 2.13 -5.58
CA LYS A 73 -28.73 1.38 -5.47
C LYS A 73 -27.77 1.74 -6.61
N ARG A 74 -28.27 1.80 -7.84
CA ARG A 74 -27.49 2.18 -9.03
C ARG A 74 -26.96 3.61 -8.92
N ILE A 75 -27.79 4.55 -8.46
CA ILE A 75 -27.37 5.95 -8.22
C ILE A 75 -26.25 5.98 -7.18
N LYS A 76 -26.42 5.28 -6.03
CA LYS A 76 -25.40 5.18 -4.99
C LYS A 76 -24.09 4.63 -5.54
N GLU A 77 -24.12 3.59 -6.38
CA GLU A 77 -22.93 3.01 -7.01
C GLU A 77 -22.23 3.97 -7.98
N LYS A 78 -23.00 4.78 -8.73
CA LYS A 78 -22.48 5.79 -9.65
C LYS A 78 -21.80 6.96 -8.93
N ILE A 79 -22.40 7.45 -7.85
CA ILE A 79 -21.86 8.58 -7.09
C ILE A 79 -20.81 8.17 -6.04
N SER A 80 -20.76 6.88 -5.69
CA SER A 80 -19.76 6.39 -4.73
C SER A 80 -18.34 6.55 -5.25
N LEU A 81 -17.44 6.95 -4.34
CA LEU A 81 -16.01 6.96 -4.61
C LEU A 81 -15.55 5.55 -4.98
N LYS A 82 -14.73 5.44 -6.03
CA LYS A 82 -14.14 4.17 -6.45
C LYS A 82 -12.97 3.75 -5.54
N PHE A 83 -12.24 4.72 -5.02
CA PHE A 83 -11.24 4.51 -3.98
C PHE A 83 -11.93 4.48 -2.62
N LYS A 84 -11.85 3.34 -1.93
CA LYS A 84 -12.61 3.06 -0.71
C LYS A 84 -11.70 2.55 0.40
N ARG A 85 -12.06 2.84 1.65
CA ARG A 85 -11.53 2.14 2.82
C ARG A 85 -11.88 0.66 2.72
N VAL A 86 -10.95 -0.20 3.10
CA VAL A 86 -11.10 -1.66 3.13
C VAL A 86 -10.65 -2.17 4.49
N ILE A 87 -11.33 -3.18 5.03
CA ILE A 87 -10.89 -3.92 6.22
C ILE A 87 -9.97 -5.05 5.76
N ASN A 88 -8.73 -5.04 6.24
CA ASN A 88 -7.74 -6.05 5.93
C ASN A 88 -7.83 -7.21 6.94
N GLY A 89 -8.45 -8.32 6.53
CA GLY A 89 -8.47 -9.58 7.29
C GLY A 89 -7.42 -10.59 6.84
N THR A 90 -6.44 -10.18 6.03
CA THR A 90 -5.44 -11.12 5.46
C THR A 90 -4.29 -11.43 6.40
N GLY A 91 -3.97 -10.54 7.34
CA GLY A 91 -2.80 -10.66 8.20
C GLY A 91 -1.49 -10.21 7.54
N VAL A 92 -1.55 -9.66 6.32
CA VAL A 92 -0.40 -9.03 5.67
C VAL A 92 -0.37 -7.56 6.05
N VAL A 93 0.62 -7.12 6.82
CA VAL A 93 0.68 -5.75 7.36
C VAL A 93 0.97 -4.74 6.26
N ILE A 94 2.10 -4.88 5.56
CA ILE A 94 2.50 -4.05 4.42
C ILE A 94 1.93 -4.70 3.15
N HIS A 95 0.63 -4.54 2.96
CA HIS A 95 -0.08 -5.14 1.84
C HIS A 95 -0.07 -4.21 0.61
N THR A 96 0.72 -4.55 -0.41
CA THR A 96 0.89 -3.71 -1.63
C THR A 96 -0.45 -3.33 -2.29
N ASN A 97 -1.38 -4.27 -2.44
CA ASN A 97 -2.70 -3.98 -3.05
C ASN A 97 -3.66 -3.17 -2.18
N LEU A 98 -3.44 -3.11 -0.85
CA LEU A 98 -4.32 -2.42 0.10
C LEU A 98 -3.71 -1.11 0.62
N GLY A 99 -2.65 -0.62 -0.02
CA GLY A 99 -2.08 0.70 0.27
C GLY A 99 -0.86 0.71 1.20
N ARG A 100 -0.25 -0.45 1.47
CA ARG A 100 0.97 -0.57 2.30
C ARG A 100 0.76 -0.03 3.73
N SER A 101 1.56 0.94 4.16
CA SER A 101 1.55 1.50 5.51
C SER A 101 0.37 2.43 5.77
N LEU A 102 -0.07 2.44 7.02
CA LEU A 102 -1.12 3.35 7.48
C LEU A 102 -0.50 4.57 8.14
N ILE A 103 -1.10 5.73 7.92
CA ILE A 103 -0.75 6.98 8.62
C ILE A 103 -1.50 7.02 9.96
N SER A 104 -0.83 7.46 11.02
CA SER A 104 -1.46 7.62 12.34
C SER A 104 -2.48 8.76 12.34
N GLU A 105 -3.46 8.69 13.25
CA GLU A 105 -4.48 9.73 13.39
C GLU A 105 -3.83 11.06 13.81
N ASP A 106 -2.90 11.04 14.77
CA ASP A 106 -2.08 12.20 15.18
C ASP A 106 -1.37 12.89 14.00
N VAL A 107 -0.84 12.10 13.05
CA VAL A 107 -0.20 12.66 11.85
C VAL A 107 -1.23 13.27 10.91
N MET A 108 -2.39 12.63 10.74
CA MET A 108 -3.47 13.14 9.89
C MET A 108 -4.09 14.44 10.42
N GLU A 109 -4.18 14.62 11.74
CA GLU A 109 -4.64 15.87 12.35
C GLU A 109 -3.71 17.05 11.99
N ASN A 110 -2.39 16.84 12.07
CA ASN A 110 -1.41 17.85 11.64
C ASN A 110 -1.51 18.16 10.13
N ILE A 111 -1.73 17.14 9.31
CA ILE A 111 -1.89 17.32 7.86
C ILE A 111 -3.14 18.15 7.56
N TYR A 112 -4.26 17.90 8.26
CA TYR A 112 -5.51 18.63 8.04
C TYR A 112 -5.30 20.14 8.12
N GLU A 113 -4.61 20.63 9.15
CA GLU A 113 -4.27 22.05 9.30
C GLU A 113 -3.40 22.58 8.15
N LEU A 114 -2.38 21.82 7.73
CA LEU A 114 -1.45 22.23 6.66
C LEU A 114 -2.05 22.21 5.25
N VAL A 115 -3.07 21.38 5.01
CA VAL A 115 -3.68 21.22 3.69
C VAL A 115 -4.91 22.08 3.49
N THR A 116 -5.63 22.41 4.57
CA THR A 116 -6.79 23.32 4.56
C THR A 116 -6.41 24.80 4.63
N ASN A 117 -5.15 25.11 4.96
CA ASN A 117 -4.63 26.47 5.02
C ASN A 117 -3.41 26.69 4.08
N TYR A 118 -3.01 27.96 3.92
CA TYR A 118 -1.70 28.29 3.37
C TYR A 118 -0.59 27.85 4.33
N SER A 119 0.56 27.45 3.79
CA SER A 119 1.70 26.99 4.59
C SER A 119 3.03 27.55 4.06
N ASN A 120 4.08 27.44 4.88
CA ASN A 120 5.45 27.83 4.55
C ASN A 120 6.20 26.79 3.68
N LEU A 121 5.47 26.05 2.84
CA LEU A 121 6.01 24.93 2.04
C LEU A 121 7.29 25.28 1.28
N GLU A 122 7.34 26.45 0.64
CA GLU A 122 8.53 26.95 -0.07
C GLU A 122 8.84 28.40 0.35
N PHE A 123 8.53 28.75 1.60
CA PHE A 123 8.74 30.09 2.14
C PHE A 123 9.51 30.01 3.44
N ASP A 124 10.66 30.69 3.48
CA ASP A 124 11.48 30.82 4.68
C ASP A 124 10.90 31.94 5.54
N LEU A 125 10.42 31.59 6.73
CA LEU A 125 9.78 32.54 7.65
C LEU A 125 10.78 33.51 8.28
N GLU A 126 12.04 33.11 8.46
CA GLU A 126 13.08 33.97 9.04
C GLU A 126 13.59 34.99 8.03
N LEU A 127 13.82 34.55 6.79
CA LEU A 127 14.35 35.38 5.71
C LEU A 127 13.28 36.11 4.90
N GLY A 128 12.01 35.76 5.05
CA GLY A 128 10.88 36.37 4.34
C GLY A 128 10.94 36.19 2.81
N LYS A 129 11.52 35.08 2.33
CA LYS A 129 11.73 34.83 0.90
C LYS A 129 11.51 33.36 0.52
N ARG A 130 11.58 33.06 -0.77
CA ARG A 130 11.46 31.68 -1.27
C ARG A 130 12.54 30.78 -0.66
N GLY A 131 12.10 29.69 -0.03
CA GLY A 131 12.93 28.65 0.56
C GLY A 131 12.84 27.31 -0.19
N SER A 132 13.62 26.34 0.26
CA SER A 132 13.56 24.97 -0.23
C SER A 132 12.54 24.17 0.58
N ARG A 133 11.59 23.49 -0.07
CA ARG A 133 10.67 22.59 0.66
C ARG A 133 11.37 21.46 1.40
N TYR A 134 12.55 21.06 0.92
CA TYR A 134 13.28 19.92 1.49
C TYR A 134 13.87 20.22 2.86
N SER A 135 14.03 21.50 3.23
CA SER A 135 14.58 21.87 4.55
C SER A 135 13.72 21.36 5.70
N HIS A 136 12.40 21.21 5.49
CA HIS A 136 11.45 20.74 6.50
C HIS A 136 11.73 19.30 6.96
N VAL A 137 12.37 18.48 6.12
CA VAL A 137 12.66 17.06 6.43
C VAL A 137 14.15 16.74 6.48
N GLU A 138 15.03 17.59 5.92
CA GLU A 138 16.46 17.32 5.83
C GLU A 138 17.14 17.23 7.21
N GLU A 139 16.83 18.15 8.11
CA GLU A 139 17.41 18.16 9.46
C GLU A 139 17.03 16.90 10.25
N ILE A 140 15.75 16.52 10.23
CA ILE A 140 15.28 15.35 10.98
C ILE A 140 15.79 14.03 10.36
N LEU A 141 15.85 13.93 9.03
CA LEU A 141 16.41 12.76 8.35
C LEU A 141 17.90 12.59 8.68
N THR A 142 18.69 13.66 8.61
CA THR A 142 20.12 13.61 8.94
C THR A 142 20.33 13.28 10.42
N ARG A 143 19.50 13.80 11.32
CA ARG A 143 19.53 13.46 12.75
C ARG A 143 19.23 11.98 13.01
N ILE A 144 18.22 11.41 12.37
CA ILE A 144 17.81 10.00 12.57
C ILE A 144 18.83 9.05 11.95
N THR A 145 19.30 9.38 10.73
CA THR A 145 20.11 8.45 9.92
C THR A 145 21.61 8.58 10.16
N GLY A 146 22.08 9.74 10.65
CA GLY A 146 23.50 10.08 10.75
C GLY A 146 24.14 10.51 9.42
N ALA A 147 23.37 10.64 8.34
CA ALA A 147 23.86 11.12 7.05
C ALA A 147 24.19 12.62 7.07
N GLU A 148 25.03 13.07 6.12
CA GLU A 148 25.41 14.48 6.01
C GLU A 148 24.31 15.36 5.40
N SER A 149 23.48 14.79 4.52
CA SER A 149 22.41 15.50 3.82
C SER A 149 21.33 14.51 3.37
N ALA A 150 20.16 15.04 3.06
CA ALA A 150 19.02 14.25 2.60
C ALA A 150 18.23 14.95 1.49
N LEU A 151 17.51 14.14 0.71
CA LEU A 151 16.55 14.57 -0.30
C LEU A 151 15.36 13.61 -0.32
N VAL A 152 14.17 14.14 -0.59
CA VAL A 152 12.94 13.34 -0.70
C VAL A 152 12.30 13.56 -2.07
N VAL A 153 11.92 12.48 -2.73
CA VAL A 153 11.25 12.45 -4.03
C VAL A 153 9.99 11.59 -3.96
N ASN A 154 9.25 11.48 -5.07
CA ASN A 154 7.95 10.85 -5.15
C ASN A 154 7.88 9.40 -4.59
N ASN A 155 8.84 8.55 -4.92
CA ASN A 155 8.93 7.16 -4.45
C ASN A 155 10.37 6.64 -4.62
N ASN A 156 10.69 5.47 -4.05
CA ASN A 156 12.05 4.93 -4.13
C ASN A 156 12.52 4.63 -5.57
N ALA A 157 11.61 4.26 -6.47
CA ALA A 157 11.96 4.10 -7.88
C ALA A 157 12.49 5.39 -8.50
N ALA A 158 11.83 6.52 -8.20
CA ALA A 158 12.29 7.84 -8.60
C ALA A 158 13.60 8.26 -7.89
N ALA A 159 13.83 7.78 -6.66
CA ALA A 159 15.07 8.01 -5.93
C ALA A 159 16.24 7.34 -6.65
N VAL A 160 16.13 6.04 -6.93
CA VAL A 160 17.14 5.28 -7.70
C VAL A 160 17.39 5.91 -9.07
N MET A 161 16.33 6.25 -9.81
CA MET A 161 16.46 6.92 -11.11
C MET A 161 17.21 8.25 -11.01
N LEU A 162 16.89 9.08 -10.00
CA LEU A 162 17.54 10.36 -9.79
C LEU A 162 19.01 10.22 -9.40
N VAL A 163 19.34 9.27 -8.51
CA VAL A 163 20.71 8.99 -8.09
C VAL A 163 21.55 8.60 -9.31
N LEU A 164 21.09 7.60 -10.07
CA LEU A 164 21.82 7.09 -11.23
C LEU A 164 21.94 8.14 -12.35
N SER A 165 20.88 8.89 -12.63
CA SER A 165 20.89 9.97 -13.62
C SER A 165 21.84 11.12 -13.23
N SER A 166 22.04 11.33 -11.93
CA SER A 166 22.91 12.39 -11.42
C SER A 166 24.39 11.98 -11.35
N LEU A 167 24.66 10.72 -11.05
CA LEU A 167 26.02 10.23 -10.75
C LEU A 167 26.66 9.43 -11.90
N ALA A 168 25.85 8.74 -12.70
CA ALA A 168 26.32 7.72 -13.63
C ALA A 168 25.71 7.80 -15.03
N LYS A 169 25.19 8.97 -15.44
CA LYS A 169 24.67 9.16 -16.80
C LYS A 169 25.77 8.87 -17.83
N GLU A 170 25.46 7.99 -18.79
CA GLU A 170 26.33 7.48 -19.86
C GLU A 170 27.57 6.70 -19.37
N LYS A 171 27.63 6.40 -18.08
CA LYS A 171 28.74 5.72 -17.41
C LYS A 171 28.29 4.40 -16.78
N GLU A 172 29.25 3.57 -16.41
CA GLU A 172 29.02 2.22 -15.90
C GLU A 172 28.64 2.21 -14.43
N VAL A 173 27.67 1.37 -14.08
CA VAL A 173 27.28 1.05 -12.70
C VAL A 173 27.36 -0.45 -12.53
N VAL A 174 28.25 -0.89 -11.64
CA VAL A 174 28.49 -2.30 -11.36
C VAL A 174 27.56 -2.77 -10.26
N VAL A 175 26.81 -3.85 -10.50
CA VAL A 175 25.85 -4.43 -9.56
C VAL A 175 25.79 -5.95 -9.71
N SER A 176 25.49 -6.68 -8.64
CA SER A 176 25.32 -8.13 -8.70
C SER A 176 24.12 -8.53 -9.58
N ARG A 177 24.31 -9.53 -10.43
CA ARG A 177 23.21 -10.15 -11.21
C ARG A 177 22.09 -10.69 -10.32
N GLY A 178 22.44 -11.18 -9.12
CA GLY A 178 21.49 -11.68 -8.13
C GLY A 178 20.67 -10.59 -7.42
N GLU A 179 20.98 -9.31 -7.68
CA GLU A 179 20.35 -8.13 -7.08
C GLU A 179 19.51 -7.33 -8.11
N LEU A 180 19.40 -7.82 -9.36
CA LEU A 180 18.55 -7.22 -10.40
C LEU A 180 17.08 -7.59 -10.22
N VAL A 181 16.46 -7.00 -9.20
CA VAL A 181 15.13 -7.38 -8.71
C VAL A 181 13.98 -6.79 -9.54
N GLU A 182 12.86 -7.51 -9.57
CA GLU A 182 11.54 -6.98 -9.95
C GLU A 182 10.70 -6.84 -8.67
N ILE A 183 10.22 -5.63 -8.38
CA ILE A 183 9.40 -5.34 -7.18
C ILE A 183 7.99 -4.95 -7.63
N GLY A 184 6.98 -5.65 -7.10
CA GLY A 184 5.60 -5.48 -7.54
C GLY A 184 5.39 -6.12 -8.91
N GLY A 185 4.90 -5.36 -9.89
CA GLY A 185 4.66 -5.87 -11.26
C GLY A 185 5.11 -4.94 -12.39
N SER A 186 5.82 -3.86 -12.09
CA SER A 186 6.28 -2.90 -13.11
C SER A 186 7.59 -2.19 -12.80
N PHE A 187 8.16 -2.39 -11.60
CA PHE A 187 9.47 -1.84 -11.26
C PHE A 187 10.53 -2.92 -11.42
N ARG A 188 11.45 -2.70 -12.33
CA ARG A 188 12.62 -3.54 -12.56
C ARG A 188 13.86 -2.67 -12.44
N VAL A 189 14.80 -3.07 -11.60
CA VAL A 189 16.08 -2.35 -11.46
C VAL A 189 16.76 -2.12 -12.81
N PRO A 190 16.88 -3.14 -13.71
CA PRO A 190 17.45 -2.92 -15.05
C PRO A 190 16.76 -1.83 -15.86
N ASP A 191 15.43 -1.83 -15.92
CA ASP A 191 14.65 -0.84 -16.69
C ASP A 191 14.86 0.57 -16.14
N VAL A 192 14.92 0.71 -14.81
CA VAL A 192 15.16 2.01 -14.15
C VAL A 192 16.59 2.50 -14.40
N MET A 193 17.57 1.59 -14.38
CA MET A 193 18.96 1.93 -14.73
C MET A 193 19.06 2.41 -16.17
N GLU A 194 18.44 1.71 -17.12
CA GLU A 194 18.41 2.12 -18.53
C GLU A 194 17.76 3.52 -18.69
N GLN A 195 16.60 3.75 -18.07
CA GLN A 195 15.91 5.05 -18.15
C GLN A 195 16.67 6.19 -17.49
N SER A 196 17.52 5.90 -16.50
CA SER A 196 18.38 6.91 -15.88
C SER A 196 19.53 7.38 -16.79
N GLY A 197 19.80 6.61 -17.86
CA GLY A 197 20.94 6.79 -18.75
C GLY A 197 22.24 6.13 -18.27
N ALA A 198 22.21 5.39 -17.15
CA ALA A 198 23.35 4.62 -16.68
C ALA A 198 23.52 3.33 -17.50
N LYS A 199 24.78 2.89 -17.67
CA LYS A 199 25.12 1.60 -18.30
C LYS A 199 25.22 0.54 -17.21
N LEU A 200 24.28 -0.41 -17.22
CA LEU A 200 24.30 -1.55 -16.30
C LEU A 200 25.48 -2.48 -16.64
N VAL A 201 26.32 -2.77 -15.65
CA VAL A 201 27.35 -3.82 -15.70
C VAL A 201 27.03 -4.84 -14.62
N ASP A 202 26.42 -5.96 -14.99
CA ASP A 202 26.01 -6.99 -14.03
C ASP A 202 27.09 -8.06 -13.84
N VAL A 203 27.44 -8.32 -12.57
CA VAL A 203 28.55 -9.20 -12.19
C VAL A 203 28.09 -10.45 -11.44
N GLY A 204 28.94 -11.46 -11.39
CA GLY A 204 28.65 -12.73 -10.74
C GLY A 204 27.50 -13.49 -11.40
N THR A 205 26.83 -14.32 -10.60
CA THR A 205 25.69 -15.16 -10.99
C THR A 205 24.48 -14.86 -10.13
N THR A 206 23.32 -15.40 -10.52
CA THR A 206 22.06 -15.19 -9.79
C THR A 206 22.15 -15.59 -8.32
N ASN A 207 22.77 -16.73 -8.02
CA ASN A 207 22.84 -17.26 -6.66
C ASN A 207 24.14 -16.91 -5.94
N LYS A 208 25.26 -16.70 -6.66
CA LYS A 208 26.57 -16.41 -6.08
C LYS A 208 27.24 -15.22 -6.74
N THR A 209 27.64 -14.24 -5.94
CA THR A 209 28.52 -13.15 -6.35
C THR A 209 29.63 -13.00 -5.33
N HIS A 210 30.87 -12.87 -5.79
CA HIS A 210 32.05 -12.65 -4.97
C HIS A 210 32.59 -11.23 -5.18
N ILE A 211 33.36 -10.71 -4.23
CA ILE A 211 33.97 -9.37 -4.35
C ILE A 211 34.89 -9.26 -5.58
N SER A 212 35.55 -10.35 -5.98
CA SER A 212 36.37 -10.41 -7.18
C SER A 212 35.60 -10.13 -8.47
N ASP A 213 34.30 -10.44 -8.50
CA ASP A 213 33.45 -10.18 -9.67
C ASP A 213 33.24 -8.67 -9.84
N TYR A 214 33.10 -7.92 -8.74
CA TYR A 214 33.08 -6.46 -8.76
C TYR A 214 34.44 -5.88 -9.15
N GLU A 215 35.53 -6.37 -8.56
CA GLU A 215 36.89 -5.90 -8.85
C GLU A 215 37.25 -5.99 -10.33
N GLN A 216 36.92 -7.11 -10.97
CA GLN A 216 37.23 -7.35 -12.39
C GLN A 216 36.40 -6.49 -13.35
N ALA A 217 35.24 -6.00 -12.91
CA ALA A 217 34.34 -5.19 -13.73
C ALA A 217 34.66 -3.69 -13.67
N ILE A 218 35.50 -3.25 -12.72
CA ILE A 218 35.89 -1.84 -12.62
C ILE A 218 36.71 -1.43 -13.85
N SER A 219 36.30 -0.32 -14.45
CA SER A 219 36.92 0.31 -15.61
C SER A 219 37.05 1.83 -15.41
N GLU A 220 37.68 2.52 -16.35
CA GLU A 220 37.73 4.00 -16.36
C GLU A 220 36.33 4.64 -16.51
N GLU A 221 35.36 3.89 -17.05
CA GLU A 221 33.98 4.32 -17.23
C GLU A 221 33.09 4.05 -16.00
N THR A 222 33.60 3.35 -14.98
CA THR A 222 32.84 3.04 -13.76
C THR A 222 32.57 4.30 -12.94
N ALA A 223 31.30 4.67 -12.81
CA ALA A 223 30.87 5.84 -12.04
C ALA A 223 30.37 5.50 -10.64
N ALA A 224 29.86 4.30 -10.40
CA ALA A 224 29.39 3.86 -9.10
C ALA A 224 29.41 2.34 -8.95
N LEU A 225 29.55 1.88 -7.70
CA LEU A 225 29.22 0.52 -7.31
C LEU A 225 27.84 0.54 -6.65
N MET A 226 26.96 -0.37 -7.03
CA MET A 226 25.60 -0.41 -6.52
C MET A 226 25.31 -1.75 -5.84
N LYS A 227 24.68 -1.67 -4.67
CA LYS A 227 24.10 -2.81 -3.96
C LYS A 227 22.59 -2.63 -3.88
N VAL A 228 21.82 -3.68 -4.18
CA VAL A 228 20.36 -3.65 -4.01
C VAL A 228 19.93 -4.72 -3.01
N HIS A 229 19.19 -4.31 -1.98
CA HIS A 229 18.64 -5.23 -1.01
C HIS A 229 17.47 -6.02 -1.61
N THR A 230 17.50 -7.35 -1.45
CA THR A 230 16.48 -8.26 -1.98
C THR A 230 15.20 -8.27 -1.13
N SER A 231 14.62 -7.09 -0.87
CA SER A 231 13.50 -6.88 0.07
C SER A 231 12.21 -7.68 -0.21
N ASN A 232 12.07 -8.27 -1.39
CA ASN A 232 10.84 -8.95 -1.80
C ASN A 232 10.99 -10.43 -2.16
N TYR A 233 12.20 -10.98 -2.10
CA TYR A 233 12.44 -12.42 -2.20
C TYR A 233 13.73 -12.81 -1.49
N ARG A 234 13.94 -14.11 -1.29
CA ARG A 234 15.23 -14.65 -0.84
C ARG A 234 15.60 -15.85 -1.71
N ILE A 235 16.90 -16.03 -1.95
CA ILE A 235 17.43 -17.22 -2.62
C ILE A 235 17.90 -18.19 -1.54
N LEU A 236 17.36 -19.41 -1.53
CA LEU A 236 17.73 -20.45 -0.58
C LEU A 236 18.62 -21.51 -1.26
N GLY A 237 19.50 -22.15 -0.49
CA GLY A 237 20.43 -23.19 -0.99
C GLY A 237 21.86 -22.68 -1.15
N PHE A 238 22.52 -23.01 -2.27
CA PHE A 238 23.90 -22.59 -2.55
C PHE A 238 23.95 -21.13 -3.00
N THR A 239 23.88 -20.21 -2.04
CA THR A 239 23.92 -18.77 -2.29
C THR A 239 25.13 -18.10 -1.62
N GLU A 240 25.60 -17.00 -2.22
CA GLU A 240 26.67 -16.17 -1.71
C GLU A 240 26.46 -14.73 -2.18
N SER A 241 26.59 -13.76 -1.27
CA SER A 241 26.39 -12.34 -1.55
C SER A 241 27.52 -11.53 -0.93
N VAL A 242 27.98 -10.51 -1.64
CA VAL A 242 29.00 -9.58 -1.14
C VAL A 242 28.37 -8.62 -0.13
N SER A 243 29.03 -8.47 1.02
CA SER A 243 28.59 -7.53 2.07
C SER A 243 28.77 -6.07 1.62
N LEU A 244 28.00 -5.16 2.22
CA LEU A 244 28.15 -3.73 1.94
C LEU A 244 29.56 -3.23 2.31
N ASP A 245 30.11 -3.68 3.44
CA ASP A 245 31.45 -3.28 3.89
C ASP A 245 32.55 -3.62 2.88
N GLU A 246 32.45 -4.78 2.23
CA GLU A 246 33.38 -5.19 1.18
C GLU A 246 33.29 -4.28 -0.05
N ILE A 247 32.07 -3.93 -0.49
CA ILE A 247 31.83 -3.02 -1.62
C ILE A 247 32.31 -1.60 -1.26
N VAL A 248 32.06 -1.11 -0.04
CA VAL A 248 32.55 0.19 0.44
C VAL A 248 34.07 0.23 0.46
N LYS A 249 34.73 -0.83 0.95
CA LYS A 249 36.19 -0.93 0.93
C LYS A 249 36.73 -0.87 -0.49
N LEU A 250 36.09 -1.59 -1.43
CA LEU A 250 36.46 -1.58 -2.84
C LEU A 250 36.26 -0.20 -3.48
N GLY A 251 35.13 0.45 -3.23
CA GLY A 251 34.82 1.80 -3.71
C GLY A 251 35.83 2.83 -3.21
N ARG A 252 36.19 2.79 -1.92
CA ARG A 252 37.23 3.66 -1.35
C ARG A 252 38.61 3.45 -2.00
N ASN A 253 39.02 2.20 -2.22
CA ASN A 253 40.32 1.90 -2.85
C ASN A 253 40.42 2.42 -4.28
N ASN A 254 39.30 2.54 -4.99
CA ASN A 254 39.23 2.99 -6.38
C ASN A 254 38.66 4.41 -6.55
N ASN A 255 38.32 5.10 -5.45
CA ASN A 255 37.66 6.40 -5.45
C ASN A 255 36.33 6.43 -6.26
N ILE A 256 35.53 5.37 -6.12
CA ILE A 256 34.22 5.19 -6.76
C ILE A 256 33.13 5.21 -5.68
N PRO A 257 32.06 6.01 -5.82
CA PRO A 257 30.99 6.04 -4.84
C PRO A 257 30.21 4.74 -4.76
N VAL A 258 29.74 4.41 -3.56
CA VAL A 258 28.86 3.26 -3.30
C VAL A 258 27.43 3.72 -3.06
N ILE A 259 26.51 3.17 -3.84
CA ILE A 259 25.07 3.40 -3.74
C ILE A 259 24.43 2.13 -3.19
N GLU A 260 23.61 2.26 -2.14
CA GLU A 260 22.75 1.18 -1.67
C GLU A 260 21.27 1.53 -1.88
N ASP A 261 20.56 0.69 -2.62
CA ASP A 261 19.10 0.66 -2.59
C ASP A 261 18.65 -0.32 -1.52
N LEU A 262 18.44 0.20 -0.31
CA LEU A 262 17.95 -0.58 0.82
C LEU A 262 16.48 -0.95 0.64
N GLY A 263 15.70 -0.05 0.03
CA GLY A 263 14.30 -0.28 -0.36
C GLY A 263 13.29 -0.38 0.79
N SER A 264 13.55 -1.15 1.85
CA SER A 264 12.63 -1.46 2.96
C SER A 264 12.40 -0.28 3.90
N GLY A 265 13.40 0.57 4.09
CA GLY A 265 13.31 1.80 4.90
C GLY A 265 13.25 1.53 6.40
N VAL A 266 13.97 0.53 6.89
CA VAL A 266 14.05 0.22 8.32
C VAL A 266 14.89 1.26 9.04
N LEU A 267 14.29 1.90 10.05
CA LEU A 267 14.96 2.88 10.91
C LEU A 267 15.18 2.39 12.35
N ILE A 268 14.45 1.35 12.76
CA ILE A 268 14.55 0.72 14.09
C ILE A 268 14.89 -0.74 13.88
N ASP A 269 15.87 -1.24 14.62
CA ASP A 269 16.21 -2.66 14.63
C ASP A 269 15.08 -3.48 15.25
N LEU A 270 14.31 -4.15 14.38
CA LEU A 270 13.14 -4.95 14.76
C LEU A 270 13.52 -6.28 15.42
N SER A 271 14.80 -6.68 15.42
CA SER A 271 15.24 -7.88 16.13
C SER A 271 15.08 -7.75 17.65
N LYS A 272 15.13 -6.51 18.17
CA LYS A 272 14.78 -6.18 19.56
C LYS A 272 13.34 -6.53 19.92
N TYR A 273 12.48 -6.68 18.91
CA TYR A 273 11.05 -6.99 19.04
C TYR A 273 10.71 -8.41 18.55
N GLY A 274 11.72 -9.26 18.35
CA GLY A 274 11.55 -10.68 18.05
C GLY A 274 11.44 -11.04 16.56
N LEU A 275 11.78 -10.13 15.65
CA LEU A 275 11.85 -10.40 14.22
C LEU A 275 13.26 -10.78 13.77
N GLU A 276 13.41 -11.31 12.55
CA GLU A 276 14.73 -11.39 11.90
C GLU A 276 15.35 -10.00 11.71
N TYR A 277 16.68 -9.93 11.81
CA TYR A 277 17.41 -8.70 11.57
C TYR A 277 17.32 -8.29 10.10
N GLU A 278 16.96 -7.03 9.87
CA GLU A 278 16.93 -6.39 8.56
C GLU A 278 17.84 -5.14 8.65
N PRO A 279 18.74 -4.90 7.67
CA PRO A 279 19.69 -3.79 7.75
C PRO A 279 18.96 -2.44 7.90
N THR A 280 19.39 -1.64 8.87
CA THR A 280 18.83 -0.30 9.07
C THR A 280 19.52 0.72 8.16
N VAL A 281 18.85 1.81 7.85
CA VAL A 281 19.46 2.94 7.11
C VAL A 281 20.71 3.45 7.82
N GLN A 282 20.69 3.46 9.15
CA GLN A 282 21.81 3.87 10.00
C GLN A 282 23.01 2.92 9.84
N ASP A 283 22.78 1.62 9.71
CA ASP A 283 23.85 0.64 9.52
C ASP A 283 24.53 0.83 8.17
N SER A 284 23.74 1.05 7.11
CA SER A 284 24.24 1.37 5.77
C SER A 284 25.13 2.63 5.74
N ILE A 285 24.69 3.70 6.42
CA ILE A 285 25.46 4.95 6.51
C ILE A 285 26.74 4.74 7.34
N LYS A 286 26.67 4.01 8.45
CA LYS A 286 27.86 3.70 9.29
C LYS A 286 28.88 2.83 8.57
N ALA A 287 28.43 1.85 7.77
CA ALA A 287 29.29 1.03 6.92
C ALA A 287 30.04 1.89 5.89
N GLY A 288 29.47 3.04 5.52
CA GLY A 288 30.10 4.06 4.71
C GLY A 288 29.62 4.09 3.27
N ALA A 289 28.38 3.64 3.01
CA ALA A 289 27.71 3.90 1.74
C ALA A 289 27.63 5.42 1.49
N ASP A 290 27.97 5.86 0.28
CA ASP A 290 27.93 7.28 -0.07
C ASP A 290 26.49 7.80 -0.24
N ILE A 291 25.59 6.92 -0.70
CA ILE A 291 24.16 7.19 -0.89
C ILE A 291 23.36 5.95 -0.51
N VAL A 292 22.31 6.14 0.28
CA VAL A 292 21.32 5.12 0.62
C VAL A 292 19.94 5.60 0.18
N THR A 293 19.18 4.73 -0.51
CA THR A 293 17.81 5.00 -0.96
C THR A 293 16.81 4.01 -0.37
N PHE A 294 15.63 4.48 0.00
CA PHE A 294 14.57 3.64 0.57
C PHE A 294 13.16 4.23 0.43
N SER A 295 12.15 3.37 0.59
CA SER A 295 10.73 3.76 0.61
C SER A 295 10.27 4.32 1.96
N GLY A 296 9.41 5.35 1.93
CA GLY A 296 8.73 5.87 3.13
C GLY A 296 7.49 5.08 3.59
N ASP A 297 6.86 4.29 2.72
CA ASP A 297 5.59 3.60 2.99
C ASP A 297 5.72 2.10 3.28
N LYS A 298 6.94 1.63 3.55
CA LYS A 298 7.22 0.25 3.95
C LYS A 298 7.46 0.16 5.45
N LEU A 299 8.65 -0.23 5.91
CA LEU A 299 8.92 -0.40 7.34
C LEU A 299 9.09 0.93 8.09
N LEU A 300 9.28 2.04 7.36
CA LEU A 300 9.18 3.39 7.93
C LEU A 300 7.75 3.73 8.40
N GLY A 301 6.71 3.06 7.88
CA GLY A 301 5.34 3.31 8.35
C GLY A 301 4.79 4.71 8.03
N GLY A 302 5.35 5.39 7.03
CA GLY A 302 4.96 6.73 6.60
C GLY A 302 4.22 6.74 5.25
N PRO A 303 4.16 7.91 4.59
CA PRO A 303 3.55 8.04 3.27
C PRO A 303 4.47 7.51 2.17
N GLN A 304 3.95 7.34 0.96
CA GLN A 304 4.78 7.00 -0.20
C GLN A 304 5.81 8.10 -0.43
N ALA A 305 7.08 7.76 -0.30
CA ALA A 305 8.20 8.65 -0.58
C ALA A 305 9.42 7.85 -1.03
N GLY A 306 10.30 8.49 -1.81
CA GLY A 306 11.65 8.01 -2.05
C GLY A 306 12.60 8.87 -1.26
N ILE A 307 13.27 8.29 -0.27
CA ILE A 307 14.16 9.01 0.62
C ILE A 307 15.59 8.67 0.21
N ILE A 308 16.40 9.71 0.03
CA ILE A 308 17.81 9.63 -0.33
C ILE A 308 18.59 10.29 0.79
N VAL A 309 19.49 9.54 1.44
CA VAL A 309 20.38 10.06 2.48
C VAL A 309 21.82 9.69 2.15
N GLY A 310 22.78 10.52 2.54
CA GLY A 310 24.20 10.21 2.37
C GLY A 310 25.08 11.45 2.35
N ASN A 311 26.17 11.35 1.58
CA ASN A 311 27.19 12.39 1.47
C ASN A 311 26.65 13.65 0.80
N LYS A 312 26.89 14.80 1.43
CA LYS A 312 26.33 16.10 1.01
C LYS A 312 26.71 16.45 -0.42
N LYS A 313 27.95 16.14 -0.82
CA LYS A 313 28.45 16.42 -2.17
C LYS A 313 27.58 15.80 -3.27
N TYR A 314 27.05 14.59 -3.06
CA TYR A 314 26.23 13.88 -4.05
C TYR A 314 24.77 14.34 -3.99
N ILE A 315 24.23 14.56 -2.79
CA ILE A 315 22.88 15.11 -2.62
C ILE A 315 22.76 16.50 -3.26
N ASP A 316 23.78 17.36 -3.12
CA ASP A 316 23.78 18.70 -3.72
C ASP A 316 23.83 18.67 -5.27
N ILE A 317 24.42 17.62 -5.87
CA ILE A 317 24.34 17.37 -7.32
C ILE A 317 22.89 17.02 -7.70
N MET A 318 22.27 16.09 -6.96
CA MET A 318 20.88 15.69 -7.22
C MET A 318 19.90 16.86 -7.08
N LYS A 319 20.06 17.72 -6.06
CA LYS A 319 19.24 18.93 -5.87
C LYS A 319 19.26 19.87 -7.09
N LYS A 320 20.34 19.87 -7.88
CA LYS A 320 20.50 20.67 -9.11
C LYS A 320 20.04 19.95 -10.38
N ASN A 321 19.83 18.64 -10.33
CA ASN A 321 19.37 17.87 -11.49
C ASN A 321 17.93 18.28 -11.86
N PRO A 322 17.65 18.67 -13.13
CA PRO A 322 16.30 19.02 -13.57
C PRO A 322 15.24 17.94 -13.30
N LEU A 323 15.63 16.67 -13.29
CA LEU A 323 14.75 15.54 -12.98
C LEU A 323 14.15 15.65 -11.57
N THR A 324 14.87 16.24 -10.61
CA THR A 324 14.37 16.50 -9.25
C THR A 324 13.08 17.30 -9.26
N ARG A 325 12.89 18.20 -10.23
CA ARG A 325 11.64 18.96 -10.37
C ARG A 325 10.48 18.10 -10.84
N ALA A 326 10.73 17.09 -11.68
CA ALA A 326 9.73 16.18 -12.21
C ALA A 326 9.33 15.13 -11.15
N VAL A 327 10.28 14.62 -10.37
CA VAL A 327 10.04 13.64 -9.31
C VAL A 327 9.82 14.26 -7.92
N ARG A 328 9.59 15.57 -7.87
CA ARG A 328 9.46 16.34 -6.63
C ARG A 328 8.30 15.83 -5.77
N VAL A 329 8.57 15.60 -4.49
CA VAL A 329 7.56 15.25 -3.49
C VAL A 329 6.49 16.35 -3.36
N ASP A 330 5.22 15.96 -3.23
CA ASP A 330 4.09 16.86 -3.06
C ASP A 330 3.91 17.33 -1.60
N LYS A 331 2.96 18.24 -1.36
CA LYS A 331 2.74 18.83 -0.02
C LYS A 331 2.22 17.81 0.99
N PHE A 332 1.28 16.93 0.59
CA PHE A 332 0.66 15.94 1.50
C PHE A 332 1.69 14.93 1.99
N THR A 333 2.46 14.39 1.05
CA THR A 333 3.54 13.44 1.38
C THR A 333 4.58 14.09 2.26
N LEU A 334 5.02 15.32 1.95
CA LEU A 334 6.05 15.99 2.74
C LEU A 334 5.57 16.28 4.17
N SER A 335 4.35 16.80 4.35
CA SER A 335 3.78 17.07 5.69
C SER A 335 3.59 15.79 6.49
N SER A 336 3.12 14.73 5.84
CA SER A 336 2.95 13.43 6.50
C SER A 336 4.29 12.83 6.89
N LEU A 337 5.30 12.94 6.02
CA LEU A 337 6.62 12.39 6.27
C LEU A 337 7.31 13.12 7.43
N GLU A 338 7.28 14.45 7.47
CA GLU A 338 7.86 15.21 8.58
C GLU A 338 7.25 14.79 9.92
N ALA A 339 5.92 14.73 10.00
CA ALA A 339 5.22 14.34 11.22
C ALA A 339 5.50 12.89 11.63
N THR A 340 5.57 11.95 10.67
CA THR A 340 5.99 10.56 10.94
C THR A 340 7.44 10.49 11.43
N LEU A 341 8.37 11.22 10.82
CA LEU A 341 9.78 11.23 11.22
C LEU A 341 9.96 11.80 12.64
N ARG A 342 9.11 12.74 13.08
CA ARG A 342 9.14 13.25 14.46
C ARG A 342 8.90 12.16 15.49
N LEU A 343 8.04 11.18 15.18
CA LEU A 343 7.82 10.03 16.06
C LEU A 343 9.09 9.19 16.23
N TYR A 344 9.94 9.10 15.20
CA TYR A 344 11.22 8.39 15.26
C TYR A 344 12.31 9.07 16.10
N LEU A 345 12.06 10.27 16.64
CA LEU A 345 12.98 10.88 17.61
C LEU A 345 12.96 10.16 18.96
N ASP A 346 11.91 9.38 19.23
CA ASP A 346 11.78 8.48 20.37
C ASP A 346 11.34 7.08 19.87
N GLU A 347 12.18 6.07 20.11
CA GLU A 347 11.92 4.70 19.66
C GLU A 347 10.62 4.15 20.26
N GLU A 348 10.32 4.44 21.53
CA GLU A 348 9.09 3.97 22.17
C GLU A 348 7.84 4.61 21.54
N GLU A 349 7.90 5.93 21.29
CA GLU A 349 6.80 6.66 20.65
C GLU A 349 6.56 6.17 19.21
N ALA A 350 7.62 5.94 18.44
CA ALA A 350 7.52 5.38 17.09
C ALA A 350 6.82 4.02 17.10
N MET A 351 7.22 3.11 17.98
CA MET A 351 6.64 1.77 18.07
C MET A 351 5.17 1.78 18.52
N GLU A 352 4.78 2.73 19.36
CA GLU A 352 3.41 2.85 19.85
C GLU A 352 2.47 3.52 18.85
N LYS A 353 2.93 4.59 18.19
CA LYS A 353 2.08 5.48 17.39
C LYS A 353 2.10 5.21 15.89
N ILE A 354 3.16 4.60 15.35
CA ILE A 354 3.21 4.24 13.93
C ILE A 354 2.42 2.94 13.74
N PRO A 355 1.26 2.95 13.03
CA PRO A 355 0.37 1.79 13.00
C PRO A 355 1.01 0.55 12.38
N THR A 356 1.88 0.74 11.36
CA THR A 356 2.61 -0.36 10.72
C THR A 356 3.51 -1.08 11.72
N LEU A 357 4.32 -0.34 12.49
CA LEU A 357 5.21 -0.91 13.50
C LEU A 357 4.41 -1.60 14.61
N LYS A 358 3.38 -0.92 15.12
CA LYS A 358 2.48 -1.46 16.15
C LYS A 358 1.83 -2.78 15.74
N MET A 359 1.39 -2.90 14.49
CA MET A 359 0.80 -4.15 13.97
C MET A 359 1.84 -5.28 13.89
N ILE A 360 3.06 -4.97 13.44
CA ILE A 360 4.15 -5.94 13.34
C ILE A 360 4.52 -6.49 14.72
N THR A 361 4.67 -5.61 15.71
CA THR A 361 5.14 -5.98 17.06
C THR A 361 4.02 -6.25 18.06
N MET A 362 2.77 -6.34 17.59
CA MET A 362 1.61 -6.57 18.46
C MET A 362 1.77 -7.89 19.23
N PRO A 363 1.68 -7.88 20.58
CA PRO A 363 1.75 -9.10 21.37
C PRO A 363 0.63 -10.08 21.05
N ILE A 364 0.96 -11.38 21.02
CA ILE A 364 0.01 -12.44 20.64
C ILE A 364 -1.27 -12.45 21.48
N HIS A 365 -1.19 -12.12 22.76
CA HIS A 365 -2.34 -12.12 23.68
C HIS A 365 -3.36 -11.01 23.32
N GLU A 366 -2.91 -9.89 22.75
CA GLU A 366 -3.83 -8.84 22.29
C GLU A 366 -4.59 -9.27 21.03
N ILE A 367 -3.93 -10.01 20.14
CA ILE A 367 -4.53 -10.56 18.92
C ILE A 367 -5.52 -11.67 19.29
N GLU A 368 -5.17 -12.50 20.27
CA GLU A 368 -6.07 -13.51 20.82
C GLU A 368 -7.33 -12.89 21.41
N ARG A 369 -7.19 -11.82 22.20
CA ARG A 369 -8.33 -11.05 22.73
C ARG A 369 -9.27 -10.59 21.61
N LYS A 370 -8.72 -10.05 20.52
CA LYS A 370 -9.50 -9.64 19.33
C LYS A 370 -10.19 -10.82 18.64
N ALA A 371 -9.49 -11.94 18.47
CA ALA A 371 -10.02 -13.13 17.82
C ALA A 371 -11.17 -13.76 18.62
N VAL A 372 -11.01 -13.86 19.95
CA VAL A 372 -12.07 -14.33 20.86
C VAL A 372 -13.27 -13.40 20.82
N LYS A 373 -13.06 -12.07 20.87
CA LYS A 373 -14.13 -11.07 20.78
C LYS A 373 -14.93 -11.22 19.48
N LEU A 374 -14.25 -11.31 18.33
CA LEU A 374 -14.90 -11.50 17.03
C LEU A 374 -15.65 -12.84 16.97
N SER A 375 -15.03 -13.93 17.43
CA SER A 375 -15.62 -15.27 17.44
C SER A 375 -16.90 -15.33 18.25
N ASN A 376 -16.88 -14.82 19.49
CA ASN A 376 -18.05 -14.80 20.37
C ASN A 376 -19.18 -13.95 19.77
N THR A 377 -18.85 -12.76 19.26
CA THR A 377 -19.85 -11.85 18.67
C THR A 377 -20.50 -12.45 17.40
N LEU A 378 -19.74 -13.19 16.59
CA LEU A 378 -20.30 -13.88 15.42
C LEU A 378 -21.19 -15.06 15.81
N LYS A 379 -20.79 -15.84 16.81
CA LYS A 379 -21.61 -16.95 17.35
C LYS A 379 -22.94 -16.42 17.87
N GLU A 380 -22.93 -15.43 18.74
CA GLU A 380 -24.15 -14.86 19.33
C GLU A 380 -25.15 -14.30 18.30
N ARG A 381 -24.67 -13.80 17.15
CA ARG A 381 -25.50 -13.04 16.20
C ARG A 381 -25.87 -13.76 14.91
N VAL A 382 -25.18 -14.86 14.57
CA VAL A 382 -25.28 -15.53 13.26
C VAL A 382 -25.33 -17.08 13.40
N GLU A 383 -25.44 -17.60 14.63
CA GLU A 383 -25.08 -18.97 15.03
C GLU A 383 -25.64 -20.12 14.17
N GLU A 384 -26.89 -20.04 13.71
CA GLU A 384 -27.56 -21.20 13.12
C GLU A 384 -26.90 -21.67 11.80
N ASN A 385 -26.20 -20.78 11.10
CA ASN A 385 -25.67 -21.04 9.76
C ASN A 385 -24.14 -20.91 9.62
N LEU A 386 -23.43 -20.56 10.70
CA LEU A 386 -21.98 -20.37 10.71
C LEU A 386 -21.30 -21.21 11.81
N GLN A 387 -20.27 -21.94 11.41
CA GLN A 387 -19.27 -22.49 12.33
C GLN A 387 -18.11 -21.51 12.42
N VAL A 388 -17.74 -21.15 13.66
CA VAL A 388 -16.73 -20.13 13.94
C VAL A 388 -15.73 -20.68 14.97
N GLU A 389 -14.45 -20.64 14.62
CA GLU A 389 -13.35 -21.17 15.42
C GLU A 389 -12.20 -20.17 15.50
N VAL A 390 -11.60 -20.02 16.68
CA VAL A 390 -10.34 -19.27 16.83
C VAL A 390 -9.20 -20.24 16.58
N VAL A 391 -8.27 -19.87 15.70
CA VAL A 391 -7.15 -20.73 15.32
C VAL A 391 -5.83 -19.96 15.37
N ASP A 392 -4.73 -20.70 15.56
CA ASP A 392 -3.39 -20.17 15.34
C ASP A 392 -3.16 -20.00 13.83
N VAL A 393 -2.60 -18.85 13.45
CA VAL A 393 -2.21 -18.54 12.07
C VAL A 393 -0.87 -17.81 12.07
N PHE A 394 -0.24 -17.75 10.90
CA PHE A 394 0.91 -16.88 10.68
C PHE A 394 0.50 -15.68 9.83
N SER A 395 0.76 -14.50 10.36
CA SER A 395 0.70 -13.22 9.65
C SER A 395 2.01 -13.00 8.89
N GLN A 396 1.99 -12.07 7.94
CA GLN A 396 3.18 -11.67 7.18
C GLN A 396 3.45 -10.18 7.39
N VAL A 397 4.72 -9.81 7.56
CA VAL A 397 5.12 -8.39 7.54
C VAL A 397 4.74 -7.77 6.20
N GLY A 398 5.05 -8.45 5.10
CA GLY A 398 4.69 -8.05 3.76
C GLY A 398 5.81 -8.36 2.77
N GLY A 399 5.43 -8.90 1.61
CA GLY A 399 6.39 -9.37 0.61
C GLY A 399 7.20 -8.28 -0.08
N GLY A 400 7.10 -7.00 0.32
CA GLY A 400 7.94 -5.92 -0.20
C GLY A 400 9.04 -5.45 0.76
N SER A 401 9.13 -6.07 1.95
CA SER A 401 10.13 -5.73 2.97
C SER A 401 10.79 -6.97 3.57
N MET A 402 10.01 -7.89 4.16
CA MET A 402 10.51 -9.10 4.81
C MET A 402 9.70 -10.31 4.32
N PRO A 403 10.10 -10.95 3.20
CA PRO A 403 9.24 -11.88 2.46
C PRO A 403 9.09 -13.27 3.11
N LEU A 404 10.03 -13.67 3.98
CA LEU A 404 10.01 -14.95 4.68
C LEU A 404 9.58 -14.83 6.16
N GLU A 405 9.40 -13.61 6.66
CA GLU A 405 9.08 -13.38 8.07
C GLU A 405 7.63 -13.78 8.37
N GLU A 406 7.48 -14.82 9.19
CA GLU A 406 6.18 -15.29 9.68
C GLU A 406 5.97 -14.84 11.13
N LEU A 407 4.92 -14.06 11.37
CA LEU A 407 4.57 -13.58 12.70
C LEU A 407 3.47 -14.46 13.30
N PRO A 408 3.69 -15.14 14.45
CA PRO A 408 2.65 -15.89 15.14
C PRO A 408 1.44 -15.01 15.41
N SER A 409 0.23 -15.45 15.08
CA SER A 409 -0.99 -14.66 15.16
C SER A 409 -2.20 -15.53 15.52
N LYS A 410 -3.35 -14.89 15.75
CA LYS A 410 -4.64 -15.55 15.94
C LYS A 410 -5.61 -15.08 14.87
N GLY A 411 -6.30 -16.06 14.29
CA GLY A 411 -7.33 -15.85 13.30
C GLY A 411 -8.68 -16.36 13.76
N VAL A 412 -9.73 -15.92 13.06
CA VAL A 412 -11.06 -16.52 13.12
C VAL A 412 -11.33 -17.22 11.80
N VAL A 413 -11.61 -18.51 11.89
CA VAL A 413 -12.03 -19.36 10.78
C VAL A 413 -13.54 -19.44 10.76
N ILE A 414 -14.12 -19.16 9.59
CA ILE A 414 -15.56 -19.14 9.39
C ILE A 414 -15.91 -20.12 8.27
N TYR A 415 -16.87 -20.99 8.56
CA TYR A 415 -17.46 -21.94 7.63
C TYR A 415 -18.98 -21.79 7.63
N SER A 416 -19.59 -21.69 6.45
CA SER A 416 -21.04 -21.69 6.31
C SER A 416 -21.52 -23.01 5.72
N LYS A 417 -22.63 -23.53 6.27
CA LYS A 417 -23.30 -24.71 5.70
C LYS A 417 -24.10 -24.37 4.44
N MET A 418 -24.47 -23.10 4.25
CA MET A 418 -25.33 -22.64 3.16
C MET A 418 -24.56 -22.07 1.96
N LEU A 419 -23.42 -21.43 2.21
CA LEU A 419 -22.66 -20.71 1.20
C LEU A 419 -21.22 -21.22 1.10
N LYS A 420 -20.70 -21.29 -0.13
CA LYS A 420 -19.27 -21.53 -0.38
C LYS A 420 -18.43 -20.36 0.15
N ALA A 421 -17.24 -20.66 0.66
CA ALA A 421 -16.34 -19.64 1.21
C ALA A 421 -15.99 -18.55 0.17
N SER A 422 -15.75 -18.94 -1.08
CA SER A 422 -15.51 -18.01 -2.19
C SER A 422 -16.69 -17.10 -2.50
N SER A 423 -17.92 -17.56 -2.29
CA SER A 423 -19.13 -16.74 -2.48
C SER A 423 -19.30 -15.72 -1.36
N ILE A 424 -19.00 -16.11 -0.12
CA ILE A 424 -18.99 -15.18 1.01
C ILE A 424 -17.86 -14.15 0.83
N GLU A 425 -16.65 -14.57 0.45
CA GLU A 425 -15.52 -13.67 0.14
C GLU A 425 -15.93 -12.59 -0.88
N ARG A 426 -16.54 -13.01 -1.98
CA ARG A 426 -17.00 -12.07 -3.01
C ARG A 426 -18.04 -11.10 -2.43
N LYS A 427 -19.03 -11.62 -1.70
CA LYS A 427 -20.05 -10.79 -1.05
C LYS A 427 -19.42 -9.81 -0.06
N LEU A 428 -18.39 -10.20 0.70
CA LEU A 428 -17.65 -9.32 1.61
C LEU A 428 -16.97 -8.15 0.89
N ARG A 429 -16.43 -8.37 -0.32
CA ARG A 429 -15.85 -7.30 -1.15
C ARG A 429 -16.88 -6.36 -1.78
N GLU A 430 -18.11 -6.81 -1.94
CA GLU A 430 -19.22 -6.02 -2.52
C GLU A 430 -19.90 -5.08 -1.50
N GLN A 431 -19.47 -5.09 -0.25
CA GLN A 431 -20.05 -4.26 0.81
C GLN A 431 -19.57 -2.81 0.72
N ASP A 432 -20.29 -1.90 1.40
CA ASP A 432 -19.94 -0.46 1.43
C ASP A 432 -18.54 -0.22 1.99
N ILE A 433 -18.18 -0.96 3.04
CA ILE A 433 -16.80 -1.13 3.52
C ILE A 433 -16.40 -2.58 3.19
N PRO A 434 -15.66 -2.80 2.09
CA PRO A 434 -15.19 -4.12 1.71
C PRO A 434 -14.35 -4.77 2.81
N ILE A 435 -14.52 -6.08 3.00
CA ILE A 435 -13.66 -6.89 3.87
C ILE A 435 -12.90 -7.87 2.97
N VAL A 436 -11.57 -7.87 3.08
CA VAL A 436 -10.71 -8.80 2.33
C VAL A 436 -10.23 -9.89 3.28
N ALA A 437 -10.59 -11.13 2.97
CA ALA A 437 -10.28 -12.31 3.77
C ALA A 437 -9.47 -13.32 2.94
N ARG A 438 -8.79 -14.25 3.60
CA ARG A 438 -8.15 -15.39 2.93
C ARG A 438 -9.15 -16.53 2.78
N VAL A 439 -9.17 -17.19 1.63
CA VAL A 439 -9.94 -18.42 1.40
C VAL A 439 -8.97 -19.59 1.29
N TYR A 440 -9.14 -20.59 2.16
CA TYR A 440 -8.30 -21.79 2.15
C TYR A 440 -9.12 -23.02 2.54
N LYS A 441 -9.04 -24.08 1.73
CA LYS A 441 -9.79 -25.35 1.93
C LYS A 441 -11.28 -25.14 2.26
N GLU A 442 -11.99 -24.33 1.47
CA GLU A 442 -13.41 -23.97 1.65
C GLU A 442 -13.76 -23.31 3.00
N LYS A 443 -12.78 -22.69 3.66
CA LYS A 443 -13.01 -21.86 4.84
C LYS A 443 -12.50 -20.44 4.62
N LEU A 444 -13.17 -19.49 5.26
CA LEU A 444 -12.73 -18.09 5.33
C LEU A 444 -11.84 -17.90 6.55
N TYR A 445 -10.72 -17.22 6.36
CA TYR A 445 -9.78 -16.86 7.41
C TYR A 445 -9.73 -15.34 7.51
N LEU A 446 -9.98 -14.84 8.72
CA LEU A 446 -9.72 -13.47 9.11
C LEU A 446 -8.57 -13.50 10.13
N ASP A 447 -7.42 -12.97 9.77
CA ASP A 447 -6.30 -12.78 10.69
C ASP A 447 -6.48 -11.44 11.42
N LEU A 448 -6.42 -11.46 12.75
CA LEU A 448 -6.79 -10.31 13.58
C LEU A 448 -5.64 -9.33 13.80
N ARG A 449 -4.43 -9.61 13.30
CA ARG A 449 -3.30 -8.67 13.40
C ARG A 449 -3.59 -7.34 12.71
N THR A 450 -4.25 -7.39 11.54
CA THR A 450 -4.53 -6.23 10.69
C THR A 450 -5.95 -5.68 10.84
N VAL A 451 -6.75 -6.23 11.77
CA VAL A 451 -8.13 -5.80 12.05
C VAL A 451 -8.14 -4.89 13.28
N LYS A 452 -8.72 -3.70 13.15
CA LYS A 452 -8.88 -2.76 14.28
C LYS A 452 -10.03 -3.17 15.20
N ASP A 453 -10.01 -2.69 16.45
CA ASP A 453 -11.04 -3.04 17.46
C ASP A 453 -12.44 -2.54 17.08
N ASP A 454 -12.54 -1.39 16.41
CA ASP A 454 -13.78 -0.78 15.89
C ASP A 454 -14.32 -1.51 14.65
N GLU A 455 -13.45 -2.20 13.92
CA GLU A 455 -13.81 -2.96 12.70
C GLU A 455 -14.51 -4.28 13.01
N ILE A 456 -14.33 -4.84 14.21
CA ILE A 456 -14.98 -6.09 14.64
C ILE A 456 -16.51 -6.00 14.52
N GLU A 457 -17.09 -4.88 14.94
CA GLU A 457 -18.54 -4.67 14.88
C GLU A 457 -19.04 -4.55 13.42
N ILE A 458 -18.23 -3.93 12.54
CA ILE A 458 -18.52 -3.82 11.11
C ILE A 458 -18.51 -5.21 10.46
N ILE A 459 -17.51 -6.04 10.80
CA ILE A 459 -17.40 -7.42 10.33
C ILE A 459 -18.64 -8.21 10.75
N CYS A 460 -19.01 -8.19 12.03
CA CYS A 460 -20.18 -8.93 12.53
C CYS A 460 -21.49 -8.53 11.85
N LYS A 461 -21.76 -7.23 11.73
CA LYS A 461 -22.96 -6.72 11.01
C LYS A 461 -22.98 -7.17 9.55
N THR A 462 -21.82 -7.18 8.91
CA THR A 462 -21.67 -7.58 7.52
C THR A 462 -21.96 -9.07 7.32
N PHE A 463 -21.39 -9.94 8.15
CA PHE A 463 -21.66 -11.38 8.08
C PHE A 463 -23.14 -11.68 8.31
N LYS A 464 -23.77 -11.04 9.32
CA LYS A 464 -25.20 -11.18 9.55
C LYS A 464 -26.01 -10.82 8.31
N ARG A 465 -25.75 -9.65 7.71
CA ARG A 465 -26.40 -9.21 6.47
C ARG A 465 -26.22 -10.20 5.32
N ILE A 466 -25.04 -10.80 5.17
CA ILE A 466 -24.75 -11.76 4.08
C ILE A 466 -25.54 -13.05 4.26
N ILE A 467 -25.64 -13.54 5.50
CA ILE A 467 -26.35 -14.78 5.84
C ILE A 467 -27.87 -14.58 5.79
N ASP A 468 -28.39 -13.49 6.34
CA ASP A 468 -29.84 -13.20 6.35
C ASP A 468 -30.42 -12.98 4.93
N ASN A 469 -29.59 -12.57 3.96
CA ASN A 469 -29.97 -12.37 2.56
C ASN A 469 -29.67 -13.58 1.65
N THR A 470 -29.51 -14.77 2.21
CA THR A 470 -29.33 -16.04 1.48
C THR A 470 -30.54 -16.91 1.69
#